data_AF-A0A4Y1RWK5-F1
#
_entry.id   AF-A0A4Y1RWK5-F1
#
_cell.length_a   1.000
_cell.length_b   1.000
_cell.length_c   1.000
_cell.angle_alpha   90.00
_cell.angle_beta   90.00
_cell.angle_gamma   90.00
#
_symmetry.space_group_name_H-M   'P 1'
#
loop_
_entity.id
_entity.type
_entity.pdbx_description
1 polymer ?
#
loop_
_entity_poly.entity_id
_entity_poly.type
_entity_poly.pdbx_seq_one_letter_code
_entity_poly.pdbx_strand_id
1 'polypeptide(L)'
;MKTTVHSKPMSRIFPAKTVLGLKPAPRVTAFSSKGPNSLTPEILKPDVTAPGLNILASWSPAAGDKQFNILSGTSMACPHVTGIAALIKAVHPSWSPATIRSAIMTTGKIT
;
A
#
# COMPACT_ATOMS: atom_id res chain seq x y z
N MET A 1 -28.17 -54.98 -1.52
CA MET A 1 -27.22 -54.05 -2.19
C MET A 1 -27.79 -52.65 -2.09
N LYS A 2 -27.25 -51.77 -1.24
CA LYS A 2 -27.65 -50.35 -1.19
C LYS A 2 -26.74 -49.57 -2.14
N THR A 3 -27.33 -48.96 -3.16
CA THR A 3 -26.65 -48.08 -4.11
C THR A 3 -26.21 -46.80 -3.40
N THR A 4 -24.90 -46.65 -3.21
CA THR A 4 -24.29 -45.41 -2.73
C THR A 4 -24.44 -44.34 -3.81
N VAL A 5 -25.33 -43.37 -3.59
CA VAL A 5 -25.40 -42.15 -4.42
C VAL A 5 -24.18 -41.30 -4.09
N HIS A 6 -23.18 -41.31 -4.97
CA HIS A 6 -22.02 -40.43 -4.85
C HIS A 6 -22.46 -38.99 -5.16
N SER A 7 -22.77 -38.23 -4.11
CA SER A 7 -22.98 -36.77 -4.21
C SER A 7 -21.73 -36.12 -4.79
N LYS A 8 -21.82 -35.51 -5.97
CA LYS A 8 -20.72 -34.80 -6.62
C LYS A 8 -20.57 -33.42 -5.96
N PRO A 9 -19.49 -33.15 -5.20
CA PRO A 9 -19.32 -31.83 -4.60
C PRO A 9 -19.16 -30.78 -5.70
N MET A 10 -19.96 -29.70 -5.64
CA MET A 10 -19.79 -28.51 -6.47
C MET A 10 -19.40 -27.33 -5.58
N SER A 11 -18.53 -26.47 -6.09
CA SER A 11 -18.17 -25.19 -5.46
C SER A 11 -18.37 -24.04 -6.44
N ARG A 12 -18.59 -22.83 -5.91
CA ARG A 12 -18.80 -21.61 -6.70
C ARG A 12 -17.92 -20.49 -6.16
N ILE A 13 -17.16 -19.86 -7.04
CA ILE A 13 -16.38 -18.66 -6.75
C ILE A 13 -17.26 -17.45 -7.05
N PHE A 14 -17.42 -16.57 -6.07
CA PHE A 14 -18.14 -15.30 -6.24
C PHE A 14 -17.16 -14.18 -6.63
N PRO A 15 -17.65 -13.10 -7.26
CA PRO A 15 -16.85 -11.89 -7.47
C PRO A 15 -16.27 -11.36 -6.15
N ALA A 16 -15.12 -10.69 -6.24
CA ALA A 16 -14.48 -10.08 -5.09
C ALA A 16 -15.40 -9.04 -4.40
N LYS A 17 -15.34 -9.00 -3.06
CA LYS A 17 -16.10 -8.04 -2.25
C LYS A 17 -15.14 -7.26 -1.36
N THR A 18 -15.34 -5.94 -1.28
CA THR A 18 -14.63 -5.09 -0.33
C THR A 18 -15.19 -5.32 1.08
N VAL A 19 -14.30 -5.58 2.04
CA VAL A 19 -14.63 -5.70 3.46
C VAL A 19 -13.95 -4.56 4.22
N LEU A 20 -14.74 -3.72 4.87
CA LEU A 20 -14.26 -2.58 5.65
C LEU A 20 -14.12 -2.96 7.13
N GLY A 21 -13.27 -2.22 7.86
CA GLY A 21 -13.10 -2.42 9.30
C GLY A 21 -12.23 -3.62 9.70
N LEU A 22 -11.42 -4.15 8.76
CA LEU A 22 -10.44 -5.19 9.07
C LEU A 22 -9.43 -4.66 10.10
N LYS A 23 -9.26 -5.39 11.21
CA LYS A 23 -8.31 -5.07 12.27
C LYS A 23 -7.28 -6.20 12.45
N PRO A 24 -6.00 -5.88 12.70
CA PRO A 24 -5.43 -4.54 12.81
C PRO A 24 -5.15 -3.91 11.43
N ALA A 25 -5.38 -2.61 11.31
CA ALA A 25 -5.00 -1.79 10.17
C ALA A 25 -4.54 -0.41 10.67
N PRO A 26 -3.45 0.17 10.13
CA PRO A 26 -2.59 -0.38 9.07
C PRO A 26 -1.68 -1.52 9.57
N ARG A 27 -1.16 -2.32 8.63
CA ARG A 27 -0.14 -3.35 8.89
C ARG A 27 0.87 -3.32 7.74
N VAL A 28 2.15 -3.40 8.07
CA VAL A 28 3.21 -3.52 7.06
C VAL A 28 3.03 -4.83 6.29
N THR A 29 3.01 -4.74 4.97
CA THR A 29 2.81 -5.90 4.09
C THR A 29 4.03 -6.81 4.11
N ALA A 30 3.82 -8.12 3.88
CA ALA A 30 4.89 -9.10 3.90
C ALA A 30 5.99 -8.84 2.86
N PHE A 31 5.62 -8.26 1.71
CA PHE A 31 6.55 -7.92 0.63
C PHE A 31 7.34 -6.63 0.86
N SER A 32 6.98 -5.82 1.86
CA SER A 32 7.70 -4.56 2.09
C SER A 32 9.11 -4.86 2.60
N SER A 33 10.12 -4.33 1.92
CA SER A 33 11.51 -4.39 2.38
C SER A 33 11.65 -3.79 3.78
N LYS A 34 12.55 -4.38 4.56
CA LYS A 34 12.82 -4.00 5.94
C LYS A 34 14.27 -3.54 6.07
N GLY A 35 14.53 -2.65 7.01
CA GLY A 35 15.90 -2.33 7.42
C GLY A 35 16.54 -3.44 8.26
N PRO A 36 17.74 -3.19 8.82
CA PRO A 36 18.44 -1.90 8.83
C PRO A 36 19.04 -1.52 7.46
N ASN A 37 19.50 -0.28 7.34
CA ASN A 37 20.21 0.19 6.16
C ASN A 37 21.57 -0.53 6.04
N SER A 38 21.82 -1.20 4.92
CA SER A 38 23.04 -1.98 4.70
C SER A 38 24.30 -1.13 4.46
N LEU A 39 24.15 0.13 4.05
CA LEU A 39 25.27 1.03 3.75
C LEU A 39 25.68 1.87 4.96
N THR A 40 24.70 2.30 5.75
CA THR A 40 24.93 3.15 6.93
C THR A 40 23.96 2.69 8.02
N PRO A 41 24.32 1.64 8.79
CA PRO A 41 23.44 1.04 9.78
C PRO A 41 22.96 2.01 10.87
N GLU A 42 23.69 3.09 11.12
CA GLU A 42 23.32 4.14 12.07
C GLU A 42 22.10 4.97 11.60
N ILE A 43 21.77 4.93 10.30
CA ILE A 43 20.61 5.61 9.71
C ILE A 43 19.49 4.60 9.45
N LEU A 44 18.48 4.59 10.31
CA LEU A 44 17.34 3.67 10.24
C LEU A 44 16.53 3.86 8.94
N LYS A 45 16.08 2.73 8.37
CA LYS A 45 15.19 2.66 7.21
C LYS A 45 14.14 1.53 7.39
N PRO A 46 12.95 1.65 6.77
CA PRO A 46 12.44 2.81 6.02
C PRO A 46 12.11 4.00 6.93
N ASP A 47 11.91 5.19 6.34
CA ASP A 47 11.63 6.42 7.10
C ASP A 47 10.17 6.53 7.56
N VAL A 48 9.24 6.12 6.69
CA VAL A 48 7.80 6.24 6.89
C VAL A 48 7.09 5.15 6.09
N THR A 49 5.90 4.76 6.53
CA THR A 49 5.01 3.83 5.82
C THR A 49 3.76 4.54 5.32
N ALA A 50 3.25 4.12 4.16
CA ALA A 50 2.01 4.64 3.58
C ALA A 50 1.20 3.51 2.92
N PRO A 51 -0.09 3.74 2.59
CA PRO A 51 -0.93 2.73 1.95
C PRO A 51 -0.36 2.25 0.61
N GLY A 52 -0.09 0.95 0.50
CA GLY A 52 0.48 0.34 -0.71
C GLY A 52 -0.09 -1.05 -1.04
N LEU A 53 -1.14 -1.50 -0.36
CA LEU A 53 -1.81 -2.77 -0.62
C LEU A 53 -3.20 -2.50 -1.22
N ASN A 54 -3.50 -3.14 -2.36
CA ASN A 54 -4.77 -3.03 -3.06
C ASN A 54 -5.21 -1.57 -3.31
N ILE A 55 -4.28 -0.77 -3.83
CA ILE A 55 -4.53 0.62 -4.20
C ILE A 55 -5.16 0.65 -5.59
N LEU A 56 -6.36 1.23 -5.67
CA LEU A 56 -7.03 1.54 -6.93
C LEU A 56 -6.45 2.85 -7.50
N ALA A 57 -5.92 2.79 -8.72
CA ALA A 57 -5.39 3.96 -9.42
C ALA A 57 -5.67 3.89 -10.93
N SER A 58 -5.50 5.02 -11.62
CA SER A 58 -5.63 5.10 -13.08
C SER A 58 -4.67 4.12 -13.76
N TRP A 59 -5.11 3.53 -14.86
CA TRP A 59 -4.33 2.58 -15.64
C TRP A 59 -4.18 3.07 -17.08
N SER A 60 -3.04 2.76 -17.68
CA SER A 60 -2.76 3.21 -19.04
C SER A 60 -3.69 2.50 -20.03
N PRO A 61 -4.39 3.23 -20.93
CA PRO A 61 -5.16 2.62 -22.02
C PRO A 61 -4.30 1.75 -22.94
N ALA A 62 -2.99 2.04 -23.03
CA ALA A 62 -2.05 1.24 -23.81
C ALA A 62 -1.80 -0.16 -23.20
N ALA A 63 -2.13 -0.35 -21.91
CA ALA A 63 -1.96 -1.61 -21.20
C ALA A 63 -3.27 -2.43 -21.13
N GLY A 64 -4.31 -2.03 -21.87
CA GLY A 64 -5.58 -2.75 -22.01
C GLY A 64 -6.81 -1.89 -21.71
N ASP A 65 -7.99 -2.51 -21.80
CA ASP A 65 -9.30 -1.81 -21.74
C ASP A 65 -9.73 -1.35 -20.34
N LYS A 66 -8.83 -1.37 -19.36
CA LYS A 66 -9.13 -0.95 -17.99
C LYS A 66 -8.72 0.50 -17.80
N GLN A 67 -9.66 1.35 -17.37
CA GLN A 67 -9.37 2.74 -16.98
C GLN A 67 -8.69 2.83 -15.61
N PHE A 68 -8.93 1.84 -14.74
CA PHE A 68 -8.37 1.74 -13.39
C PHE A 68 -7.90 0.32 -13.11
N ASN A 69 -6.92 0.19 -12.23
CA ASN A 69 -6.41 -1.09 -11.79
C ASN A 69 -6.12 -1.09 -10.29
N ILE A 70 -6.23 -2.26 -9.66
CA ILE A 70 -5.91 -2.46 -8.24
C ILE A 70 -4.57 -3.18 -8.17
N LEU A 71 -3.56 -2.49 -7.64
CA LEU A 71 -2.20 -3.02 -7.51
C LEU A 71 -1.68 -2.88 -6.09
N SER A 72 -0.62 -3.63 -5.80
CA SER A 72 0.07 -3.63 -4.52
C SER A 72 1.56 -3.48 -4.72
N GLY A 73 2.20 -2.68 -3.88
CA GLY A 73 3.64 -2.45 -3.90
C GLY A 73 4.05 -1.22 -3.11
N THR A 74 5.32 -1.14 -2.75
CA THR A 74 5.92 0.12 -2.24
C THR A 74 5.87 1.22 -3.30
N SER A 75 5.85 0.85 -4.59
CA SER A 75 5.57 1.76 -5.71
C SER A 75 4.19 2.43 -5.64
N MET A 76 3.22 1.84 -4.94
CA MET A 76 1.91 2.45 -4.68
C MET A 76 1.88 3.27 -3.39
N ALA A 77 2.73 2.94 -2.42
CA ALA A 77 2.91 3.74 -1.20
C ALA A 77 3.68 5.05 -1.46
N CYS A 78 4.72 5.00 -2.30
CA CYS A 78 5.54 6.16 -2.68
C CYS A 78 4.72 7.38 -3.15
N PRO A 79 3.80 7.28 -4.14
CA PRO A 79 3.04 8.43 -4.62
C PRO A 79 2.12 9.06 -3.56
N HIS A 80 1.66 8.30 -2.55
CA HIS A 80 0.92 8.89 -1.43
C HIS A 80 1.80 9.86 -0.63
N VAL A 81 3.02 9.44 -0.29
CA VAL A 81 3.99 10.29 0.43
C VAL A 81 4.44 11.46 -0.44
N THR A 82 4.65 11.23 -1.74
CA THR A 82 4.98 12.30 -2.70
C THR A 82 3.90 13.36 -2.77
N GLY A 83 2.61 12.97 -2.80
CA GLY A 83 1.49 13.92 -2.77
C GLY A 83 1.45 14.76 -1.49
N ILE A 84 1.68 14.12 -0.34
CA ILE A 84 1.78 14.80 0.96
C ILE A 84 2.96 15.79 0.97
N ALA A 85 4.13 15.36 0.50
CA ALA A 85 5.33 16.21 0.42
C ALA A 85 5.11 17.40 -0.52
N ALA A 86 4.45 17.20 -1.67
CA ALA A 86 4.10 18.27 -2.60
C ALA A 86 3.13 19.27 -1.98
N LEU A 87 2.11 18.80 -1.25
CA LEU A 87 1.18 19.67 -0.52
C LEU A 87 1.90 20.50 0.55
N ILE A 88 2.77 19.87 1.35
CA ILE A 88 3.59 20.57 2.35
C ILE A 88 4.47 21.62 1.66
N LYS A 89 5.09 21.30 0.53
CA LYS A 89 5.91 22.26 -0.23
C LYS A 89 5.10 23.42 -0.80
N ALA A 90 3.85 23.17 -1.22
CA ALA A 90 2.95 24.22 -1.70
C ALA A 90 2.56 25.19 -0.58
N VAL A 91 2.29 24.68 0.62
CA VAL A 91 1.95 25.51 1.80
C VAL A 91 3.18 26.17 2.42
N HIS A 92 4.35 25.52 2.34
CA HIS A 92 5.62 26.02 2.86
C HIS A 92 6.72 26.06 1.77
N PRO A 93 6.67 27.03 0.82
CA PRO A 93 7.57 27.07 -0.32
C PRO A 93 9.06 27.23 0.05
N SER A 94 9.38 27.83 1.19
CA SER A 94 10.76 28.00 1.66
C SER A 94 11.34 26.76 2.36
N TRP A 95 10.51 25.77 2.73
CA TRP A 95 11.00 24.60 3.45
C TRP A 95 11.92 23.74 2.58
N SER A 96 13.01 23.29 3.19
CA SER A 96 13.96 22.36 2.58
C SER A 96 13.35 20.95 2.46
N PRO A 97 13.86 20.08 1.56
CA PRO A 97 13.45 18.69 1.51
C PRO A 97 13.64 17.94 2.85
N ALA A 98 14.70 18.26 3.59
CA ALA A 98 14.96 17.68 4.91
C ALA A 98 13.90 18.11 5.94
N THR A 99 13.48 19.38 5.92
CA THR A 99 12.41 19.89 6.78
C THR A 99 11.08 19.20 6.48
N ILE A 100 10.74 19.01 5.20
CA ILE A 100 9.52 18.32 4.77
C ILE A 100 9.55 16.86 5.21
N ARG A 101 10.67 16.15 4.98
CA ARG A 101 10.86 14.77 5.45
C ARG A 101 10.70 14.68 6.98
N SER A 102 11.33 15.61 7.72
CA SER A 102 11.23 15.66 9.18
C SER A 102 9.79 15.83 9.63
N ALA A 103 9.05 16.79 9.08
CA ALA A 103 7.65 17.02 9.40
C ALA A 103 6.78 15.77 9.17
N ILE A 104 6.98 15.06 8.06
CA ILE A 104 6.25 13.81 7.77
C ILE A 104 6.60 12.71 8.78
N MET A 105 7.88 12.53 9.11
CA MET A 105 8.33 11.48 10.00
C MET A 105 7.90 11.71 11.45
N THR A 106 8.02 12.93 11.97
CA THR A 106 7.75 13.25 13.38
C THR A 106 6.27 13.39 13.71
N THR A 107 5.42 13.54 12.69
CA THR A 107 3.95 13.59 12.84
C THR A 107 3.25 12.30 12.40
N GLY A 108 4.02 11.31 11.93
CA GLY A 108 3.52 9.99 11.58
C GLY A 108 2.91 9.27 12.79
N LYS A 109 1.80 8.57 12.57
CA LYS A 109 1.14 7.79 13.63
C LYS A 109 1.91 6.49 13.89
N ILE A 110 2.21 6.23 15.16
CA ILE A 110 2.69 4.92 15.63
C ILE A 110 1.45 4.02 15.67
N THR A 111 1.35 3.07 14.74
CA THR A 111 0.21 2.16 14.57
C THR A 111 0.59 0.72 14.82
#